data_AF-A0A8B6C7E7-F1
#
_entry.id   AF-A0A8B6C7E7-F1
#
_cell.length_a   1.000
_cell.length_b   1.000
_cell.length_c   1.000
_cell.angle_alpha   90.00
_cell.angle_beta   90.00
_cell.angle_gamma   90.00
#
_symmetry.space_group_name_H-M   'P 1'
#
loop_
_entity.id
_entity.type
_entity.pdbx_description
1 polymer ?
#
loop_
_entity_poly.entity_id
_entity_poly.type
_entity_poly.pdbx_seq_one_letter_code
_entity_poly.pdbx_strand_id
1 'polypeptide(L)'
;MLQSPLSPHDLTAQLTTFKSYVALIADPTPGIVEKKLKAAQELSENFESVVQSPQYPQFLCDALKVFLKILDDGEPQFIAEQNMQQLRKLMLEIIHRIPSNEHLKKYVQQILSLMFKLLKIENEENVIVCLRIIIELHKQYRPQYNEE
;
A
#
# COMPACT_ATOMS: atom_id res chain seq x y z
N MET A 1 -16.90 3.14 24.68
CA MET A 1 -16.46 1.82 25.17
C MET A 1 -15.05 1.60 24.65
N LEU A 2 -14.07 1.41 25.53
CA LEU A 2 -12.70 1.06 25.12
C LEU A 2 -12.73 -0.35 24.52
N GLN A 3 -12.37 -0.50 23.24
CA GLN A 3 -12.19 -1.82 22.64
C GLN A 3 -11.12 -2.57 23.44
N SER A 4 -11.48 -3.75 23.94
CA SER A 4 -10.52 -4.64 24.58
C SER A 4 -9.43 -5.04 23.57
N PRO A 5 -8.15 -5.10 23.96
CA PRO A 5 -7.08 -5.51 23.05
C PRO A 5 -7.36 -6.94 22.56
N LEU A 6 -7.26 -7.15 21.24
CA LEU A 6 -7.41 -8.45 20.59
C LEU A 6 -6.41 -9.45 21.16
N SER A 7 -6.83 -10.72 21.31
CA SER A 7 -5.92 -11.75 21.80
C SER A 7 -4.81 -12.04 20.77
N PRO A 8 -3.63 -12.53 21.18
CA PRO A 8 -2.54 -12.90 20.26
C PRO A 8 -2.94 -13.95 19.21
N HIS A 9 -3.88 -14.84 19.56
CA HIS A 9 -4.41 -15.85 18.65
C HIS A 9 -5.26 -15.20 17.55
N ASP A 10 -6.09 -14.22 17.91
CA ASP A 10 -6.95 -13.49 16.96
C ASP A 10 -6.11 -12.67 15.98
N LEU A 11 -5.05 -12.02 16.45
CA LEU A 11 -4.10 -11.28 15.60
C LEU A 11 -3.42 -12.18 14.56
N THR A 12 -3.13 -13.44 14.92
CA THR A 12 -2.49 -14.41 14.02
C THR A 12 -3.45 -14.89 12.93
N ALA A 13 -4.70 -15.19 13.31
CA ALA A 13 -5.75 -15.56 12.35
C ALA A 13 -6.06 -14.40 11.40
N GLN A 14 -6.20 -13.18 11.93
CA GLN A 14 -6.46 -11.97 11.17
C GLN A 14 -5.35 -11.69 10.14
N LEU A 15 -4.09 -11.83 10.54
CA LEU A 15 -2.97 -11.66 9.61
C LEU A 15 -2.95 -12.71 8.51
N THR A 16 -3.33 -13.95 8.82
CA THR A 16 -3.44 -15.02 7.82
C THR A 16 -4.47 -14.64 6.75
N THR A 17 -5.60 -14.06 7.16
CA THR A 17 -6.59 -13.49 6.25
C THR A 17 -6.01 -12.35 5.41
N PHE A 18 -5.26 -11.42 5.99
CA PHE A 18 -4.67 -10.33 5.21
C PHE A 18 -3.63 -10.81 4.19
N LYS A 19 -2.86 -11.86 4.51
CA LYS A 19 -1.97 -12.49 3.54
C LYS A 19 -2.76 -13.10 2.37
N SER A 20 -3.91 -13.71 2.63
CA SER A 20 -4.77 -14.23 1.55
C SER A 20 -5.39 -13.11 0.70
N TYR A 21 -5.71 -11.96 1.30
CA TYR A 21 -6.10 -10.76 0.55
C TYR A 21 -5.00 -10.25 -0.36
N VAL A 22 -3.75 -10.15 0.12
CA VAL A 22 -2.60 -9.77 -0.73
C VAL A 22 -2.42 -10.77 -1.88
N ALA A 23 -2.57 -12.07 -1.63
CA ALA A 23 -2.52 -13.08 -2.68
C ALA A 23 -3.65 -12.93 -3.72
N LEU A 24 -4.89 -12.66 -3.27
CA LEU A 24 -6.03 -12.40 -4.15
C LEU A 24 -5.84 -11.14 -5.00
N ILE A 25 -5.26 -10.09 -4.42
CA ILE A 25 -4.93 -8.85 -5.15
C ILE A 25 -3.90 -9.14 -6.26
N ALA A 26 -2.92 -9.99 -5.98
CA ALA A 26 -1.88 -10.39 -6.93
C ALA A 26 -2.38 -11.33 -8.06
N ASP A 27 -3.53 -11.97 -7.89
CA ASP A 27 -4.06 -12.98 -8.82
C ASP A 27 -4.28 -12.38 -10.24
N PRO A 28 -3.60 -12.87 -11.28
CA PRO A 28 -3.69 -12.28 -12.63
C PRO A 28 -4.98 -12.61 -13.36
N THR A 29 -5.89 -13.39 -12.77
CA THR A 29 -7.16 -13.81 -13.41
C THR A 29 -7.94 -12.58 -13.91
N PRO A 30 -8.36 -12.55 -15.19
CA PRO A 30 -9.20 -11.47 -15.70
C PRO A 30 -10.58 -11.43 -15.02
N GLY A 31 -11.18 -10.24 -14.91
CA GLY A 31 -12.57 -10.09 -14.45
C GLY A 31 -12.80 -10.20 -12.94
N ILE A 32 -11.76 -10.40 -12.12
CA ILE A 32 -11.90 -10.45 -10.64
C ILE A 32 -11.54 -9.13 -9.95
N VAL A 33 -11.44 -8.02 -10.68
CA VAL A 33 -11.00 -6.71 -10.14
C VAL A 33 -11.89 -6.25 -8.98
N GLU A 34 -13.20 -6.50 -9.04
CA GLU A 34 -14.11 -6.19 -7.95
C GLU A 34 -13.77 -6.95 -6.66
N LYS A 35 -13.39 -8.24 -6.76
CA LYS A 35 -12.96 -9.05 -5.61
C LYS A 35 -11.64 -8.53 -5.04
N LYS A 36 -10.71 -8.12 -5.90
CA LYS A 36 -9.45 -7.50 -5.49
C LYS A 36 -9.69 -6.19 -4.74
N LEU A 37 -10.60 -5.36 -5.25
CA LEU A 37 -10.99 -4.10 -4.62
C LEU A 37 -11.57 -4.34 -3.22
N LYS A 38 -12.52 -5.27 -3.09
CA LYS A 38 -13.08 -5.66 -1.79
C LYS A 38 -12.00 -6.13 -0.82
N ALA A 39 -11.08 -7.00 -1.26
CA ALA A 39 -9.97 -7.46 -0.43
C ALA A 39 -9.03 -6.32 0.00
N ALA A 40 -8.75 -5.37 -0.90
CA ALA A 40 -7.94 -4.21 -0.60
C ALA A 40 -8.63 -3.23 0.37
N GLN A 41 -9.96 -3.09 0.30
CA GLN A 41 -10.77 -2.30 1.24
C GLN A 41 -10.72 -2.90 2.64
N GLU A 42 -10.99 -4.20 2.77
CA GLU A 42 -10.90 -4.92 4.05
C GLU A 42 -9.50 -4.82 4.67
N LEU A 43 -8.45 -4.98 3.85
CA LEU A 43 -7.07 -4.76 4.29
C LEU A 43 -6.83 -3.31 4.73
N SER A 44 -7.34 -2.34 3.98
CA SER A 44 -7.18 -0.92 4.25
C SER A 44 -7.79 -0.53 5.60
N GLU A 45 -9.00 -0.98 5.90
CA GLU A 45 -9.73 -0.68 7.14
C GLU A 45 -9.02 -1.23 8.37
N ASN A 46 -8.35 -2.38 8.23
CA ASN A 46 -7.70 -3.09 9.33
C ASN A 46 -6.16 -2.94 9.34
N PHE A 47 -5.62 -2.04 8.53
CA PHE A 47 -4.17 -1.96 8.30
C PHE A 47 -3.37 -1.65 9.58
N GLU A 48 -3.95 -0.89 10.52
CA GLU A 48 -3.31 -0.59 11.81
C GLU A 48 -3.04 -1.85 12.63
N SER A 49 -3.97 -2.82 12.64
CA SER A 49 -3.78 -4.11 13.31
C SER A 49 -2.65 -4.92 12.69
N VAL A 50 -2.47 -4.81 11.36
CA VAL A 50 -1.36 -5.46 10.65
C VAL A 50 -0.01 -4.91 11.09
N VAL A 51 0.07 -3.58 11.24
CA VAL A 51 1.30 -2.88 11.67
C VAL A 51 1.74 -3.32 13.08
N GLN A 52 0.80 -3.66 13.96
CA GLN A 52 1.09 -4.12 15.31
C GLN A 52 1.53 -5.60 15.37
N SER A 53 1.41 -6.34 14.28
CA SER A 53 1.75 -7.76 14.24
C SER A 53 3.27 -7.98 14.25
N PRO A 54 3.78 -8.98 14.99
CA PRO A 54 5.19 -9.40 14.91
C PRO A 54 5.64 -9.81 13.50
N GLN A 55 4.70 -10.21 12.64
CA GLN A 55 4.96 -10.63 11.26
C GLN A 55 4.84 -9.47 10.25
N TYR A 56 4.59 -8.24 10.72
CA TYR A 56 4.50 -7.05 9.89
C TYR A 56 5.65 -6.88 8.88
N PRO A 57 6.93 -7.09 9.24
CA PRO A 57 8.03 -6.87 8.29
C PRO A 57 7.96 -7.76 7.04
N GLN A 58 7.54 -9.01 7.22
CA GLN A 58 7.35 -9.96 6.13
C GLN A 58 6.09 -9.60 5.32
N PHE A 59 4.98 -9.31 6.01
CA PHE A 59 3.75 -8.87 5.36
C PHE A 59 3.98 -7.64 4.48
N LEU A 60 4.69 -6.64 5.00
CA LEU A 60 5.03 -5.40 4.31
C LEU A 60 5.82 -5.66 3.01
N CYS A 61 6.79 -6.58 3.07
CA CYS A 61 7.56 -7.01 1.90
C CYS A 61 6.65 -7.55 0.79
N ASP A 62 5.77 -8.50 1.15
CA ASP A 62 4.88 -9.17 0.21
C ASP A 62 3.84 -8.20 -0.36
N ALA A 63 3.24 -7.37 0.48
CA ALA A 63 2.25 -6.36 0.09
C ALA A 63 2.83 -5.30 -0.84
N LEU A 64 3.99 -4.70 -0.50
CA LEU A 64 4.62 -3.70 -1.35
C LEU A 64 5.02 -4.27 -2.72
N LYS A 65 5.55 -5.49 -2.76
CA LYS A 65 5.86 -6.15 -4.03
C LYS A 65 4.63 -6.24 -4.94
N VAL A 66 3.47 -6.58 -4.39
CA VAL A 66 2.21 -6.67 -5.14
C VAL A 66 1.70 -5.30 -5.55
N PHE A 67 1.62 -4.34 -4.62
CA PHE A 67 1.07 -3.01 -4.90
C PHE A 67 1.90 -2.26 -5.93
N LEU A 68 3.22 -2.24 -5.76
CA LEU A 68 4.12 -1.56 -6.70
C LEU A 68 4.06 -2.21 -8.09
N LYS A 69 3.97 -3.54 -8.18
CA LYS A 69 3.82 -4.24 -9.47
C LYS A 69 2.52 -3.84 -10.18
N ILE A 70 1.39 -3.82 -9.48
CA ILE A 70 0.08 -3.49 -10.09
C ILE A 70 0.06 -2.03 -10.55
N LEU A 71 0.63 -1.12 -9.74
CA LEU A 71 0.73 0.29 -10.10
C LEU A 71 1.70 0.52 -11.28
N ASP A 72 2.79 -0.23 -11.37
CA ASP A 72 3.83 -0.05 -12.39
C ASP A 72 3.50 -0.71 -13.74
N ASP A 73 2.97 -1.93 -13.71
CA ASP A 73 2.63 -2.74 -14.90
C ASP A 73 1.23 -2.42 -15.44
N GLY A 74 0.32 -1.90 -14.61
CA GLY A 74 -1.07 -1.64 -14.98
C GLY A 74 -1.26 -0.29 -15.67
N GLU A 75 -2.25 -0.23 -16.57
CA GLU A 75 -2.63 0.99 -17.28
C GLU A 75 -3.34 1.99 -16.36
N PRO A 76 -3.03 3.29 -16.43
CA PRO A 76 -3.80 4.34 -15.75
C PRO A 76 -5.26 4.31 -16.15
N GLN A 77 -6.14 4.51 -15.17
CA GLN A 77 -7.59 4.50 -15.38
C GLN A 77 -8.14 5.89 -15.08
N PHE A 78 -8.90 6.46 -16.00
CA PHE A 78 -9.36 7.86 -15.92
C PHE A 78 -10.86 8.00 -15.61
N ILE A 79 -11.55 6.88 -15.37
CA ILE A 79 -12.96 6.84 -14.99
C ILE A 79 -13.05 6.45 -13.52
N ALA A 80 -13.55 7.35 -12.67
CA ALA A 80 -13.54 7.20 -11.21
C ALA A 80 -14.35 5.99 -10.73
N GLU A 81 -15.42 5.63 -11.44
CA GLU A 81 -16.31 4.50 -11.10
C GLU A 81 -15.71 3.14 -11.48
N GLN A 82 -14.60 3.10 -12.23
CA GLN A 82 -13.96 1.84 -12.56
C GLN A 82 -13.30 1.24 -11.33
N ASN A 83 -13.64 -0.02 -11.03
CA ASN A 83 -13.04 -0.76 -9.91
C ASN A 83 -11.51 -0.78 -9.95
N MET A 84 -10.91 -0.80 -11.14
CA MET A 84 -9.44 -0.74 -11.28
C MET A 84 -8.90 0.62 -10.85
N GLN A 85 -9.58 1.72 -11.19
CA GLN A 85 -9.17 3.06 -10.73
C GLN A 85 -9.24 3.15 -9.20
N GLN A 86 -10.35 2.71 -8.62
CA GLN A 86 -10.53 2.68 -7.17
C GLN A 86 -9.47 1.83 -6.48
N LEU A 87 -9.12 0.68 -7.07
CA LEU A 87 -8.06 -0.20 -6.55
C LEU A 87 -6.68 0.48 -6.60
N ARG A 88 -6.32 1.13 -7.71
CA ARG A 88 -5.05 1.87 -7.84
C ARG A 88 -4.95 2.97 -6.79
N LYS A 89 -6.00 3.80 -6.66
CA LYS A 89 -6.06 4.86 -5.65
C LYS A 89 -5.91 4.32 -4.24
N LEU A 90 -6.64 3.24 -3.92
CA LEU A 90 -6.60 2.63 -2.59
C LEU A 90 -5.22 2.05 -2.25
N MET A 91 -4.51 1.46 -3.22
CA MET A 91 -3.13 1.00 -3.01
C MET A 91 -2.19 2.17 -2.67
N LEU A 92 -2.31 3.30 -3.36
CA LEU A 92 -1.55 4.50 -3.04
C LEU A 92 -1.87 5.03 -1.63
N GLU A 93 -3.15 5.04 -1.25
CA GLU A 93 -3.58 5.45 0.09
C GLU A 93 -3.09 4.51 1.19
N ILE A 94 -3.04 3.19 0.94
CA ILE A 94 -2.42 2.22 1.86
C ILE A 94 -0.92 2.50 1.97
N ILE A 95 -0.21 2.69 0.85
CA ILE A 95 1.23 3.02 0.84
C ILE A 95 1.51 4.28 1.67
N HIS A 96 0.68 5.31 1.53
CA HIS A 96 0.80 6.55 2.28
C HIS A 96 0.60 6.36 3.80
N ARG A 97 -0.19 5.36 4.22
CA ARG A 97 -0.43 5.06 5.65
C ARG A 97 0.61 4.14 6.27
N ILE A 98 1.62 3.67 5.51
CA ILE A 98 2.68 2.84 6.07
C ILE A 98 3.51 3.69 7.05
N PRO A 99 3.71 3.23 8.30
CA PRO A 99 4.53 3.96 9.27
C PRO A 99 5.98 4.09 8.79
N SER A 100 6.54 5.29 8.94
CA SER A 100 7.94 5.58 8.63
C SER A 100 8.86 4.99 9.70
N ASN A 101 9.19 3.71 9.54
CA ASN A 101 10.08 2.95 10.42
C ASN A 101 11.25 2.32 9.63
N GLU A 102 12.13 1.58 10.32
CA GLU A 102 13.26 0.89 9.69
C GLU A 102 12.83 -0.19 8.67
N HIS A 103 11.63 -0.77 8.82
CA HIS A 103 11.11 -1.74 7.87
C HIS A 103 10.68 -1.11 6.53
N LEU A 104 10.14 0.11 6.56
CA LEU A 104 9.80 0.88 5.35
C LEU A 104 11.05 1.42 4.65
N LYS A 105 12.08 1.83 5.42
CA LYS A 105 13.28 2.51 4.93
C LYS A 105 13.94 1.85 3.72
N LYS A 106 14.00 0.51 3.70
CA LYS A 106 14.57 -0.29 2.59
C LYS A 106 13.81 -0.19 1.26
N TYR A 107 12.55 0.27 1.28
CA TYR A 107 11.70 0.39 0.09
C TYR A 107 11.52 1.84 -0.38
N VAL A 108 12.00 2.84 0.38
CA VAL A 108 11.76 4.27 0.11
C VAL A 108 12.17 4.67 -1.30
N GLN A 109 13.36 4.26 -1.75
CA GLN A 109 13.85 4.57 -3.10
C GLN A 109 12.95 3.98 -4.19
N GLN A 110 12.50 2.73 -4.01
CA GLN A 110 11.61 2.07 -4.95
C GLN A 110 10.24 2.77 -5.01
N ILE A 111 9.68 3.13 -3.85
CA ILE A 111 8.40 3.84 -3.75
C ILE A 111 8.51 5.21 -4.44
N LEU A 112 9.53 6.02 -4.10
CA LEU A 112 9.74 7.34 -4.69
C LEU A 112 9.88 7.26 -6.22
N SER A 113 10.71 6.33 -6.71
CA SER A 113 10.89 6.13 -8.16
C SER A 113 9.56 5.86 -8.87
N LEU A 114 8.71 5.01 -8.30
CA LEU A 114 7.39 4.74 -8.86
C LEU A 114 6.49 5.97 -8.76
N MET A 115 6.44 6.65 -7.62
CA MET A 115 5.59 7.85 -7.46
C MET A 115 5.92 8.91 -8.52
N PHE A 116 7.21 9.19 -8.78
CA PHE A 116 7.62 10.13 -9.82
C PHE A 116 7.24 9.68 -11.24
N LYS A 117 7.23 8.37 -11.53
CA LYS A 117 6.70 7.84 -12.79
C LYS A 117 5.20 8.10 -12.88
N LEU A 118 4.45 7.77 -11.82
CA LEU A 118 3.00 7.91 -11.76
C LEU A 118 2.53 9.36 -11.93
N LEU A 119 3.29 10.36 -11.44
CA LEU A 119 2.98 11.78 -11.65
C LEU A 119 2.73 12.18 -13.11
N LYS A 120 3.30 11.43 -14.07
CA LYS A 120 3.22 11.76 -15.51
C LYS A 120 2.06 11.08 -16.22
N ILE A 121 1.54 9.99 -15.67
CA ILE A 121 0.63 9.08 -16.38
C ILE A 121 -0.70 8.87 -15.66
N GLU A 122 -0.76 9.15 -14.36
CA GLU A 122 -1.98 9.01 -13.56
C GLU A 122 -2.89 10.22 -13.68
N ASN A 123 -4.17 10.02 -13.32
CA ASN A 123 -5.13 11.11 -13.18
C ASN A 123 -4.87 11.95 -11.91
N GLU A 124 -5.57 13.09 -11.81
CA GLU A 124 -5.42 14.05 -10.72
C GLU A 124 -5.57 13.43 -9.32
N GLU A 125 -6.57 12.57 -9.10
CA GLU A 125 -6.81 11.97 -7.79
C GLU A 125 -5.62 11.12 -7.31
N ASN A 126 -5.06 10.30 -8.21
CA ASN A 126 -3.91 9.46 -7.91
C ASN A 126 -2.63 10.29 -7.78
N VAL A 127 -2.45 11.31 -8.61
CA VAL A 127 -1.31 12.24 -8.56
C VAL A 127 -1.24 12.97 -7.22
N ILE A 128 -2.37 13.42 -6.69
CA ILE A 128 -2.43 14.08 -5.37
C ILE A 128 -1.90 13.15 -4.27
N VAL A 129 -2.28 11.87 -4.29
CA VAL A 129 -1.78 10.89 -3.30
C VAL A 129 -0.30 10.61 -3.51
N CYS A 130 0.17 10.49 -4.76
CA CYS A 130 1.59 10.34 -5.07
C CYS A 130 2.44 11.49 -4.52
N LEU A 131 1.98 12.74 -4.67
CA LEU A 131 2.66 13.92 -4.12
C LEU A 131 2.74 13.87 -2.59
N ARG A 132 1.66 13.46 -1.90
CA ARG A 132 1.67 13.30 -0.44
C ARG A 132 2.68 12.26 0.01
N ILE A 133 2.75 11.11 -0.67
CA ILE A 133 3.77 10.07 -0.41
C ILE A 133 5.18 10.63 -0.58
N ILE A 134 5.44 11.32 -1.70
CA ILE A 134 6.75 11.93 -1.97
C ILE A 134 7.13 12.90 -0.84
N ILE A 135 6.24 13.83 -0.49
CA ILE A 135 6.50 14.84 0.55
C ILE A 135 6.79 14.18 1.90
N GLU A 136 5.97 13.22 2.34
CA GLU A 136 6.15 12.58 3.64
C GLU A 136 7.46 11.78 3.70
N LEU A 137 7.76 10.98 2.66
CA LEU A 137 9.02 10.23 2.60
C LEU A 137 10.24 11.14 2.56
N HIS A 138 10.18 12.26 1.82
CA HIS A 138 11.28 13.24 1.83
C HIS A 138 11.46 13.92 3.18
N LYS A 139 10.37 14.20 3.91
CA LYS A 139 10.43 14.78 5.25
C LYS A 139 11.10 13.83 6.24
N GLN A 140 10.76 12.54 6.18
CA GLN A 140 11.22 11.53 7.14
C GLN A 140 12.62 10.99 6.85
N TYR A 141 12.99 10.86 5.57
CA TYR A 141 14.23 10.22 5.12
C TYR A 141 15.15 11.18 4.36
N ARG A 142 15.06 12.49 4.66
CA ARG A 142 15.92 13.51 4.05
C ARG A 142 17.39 13.08 4.18
N PRO A 143 18.13 12.94 3.06
CA PRO A 143 19.58 12.70 3.13
C PRO A 143 20.23 13.84 3.93
N GLN A 144 21.09 13.47 4.88
CA GLN A 144 21.95 14.47 5.51
C GLN A 144 22.82 15.09 4.41
N TYR A 145 22.87 16.42 4.40
CA TYR A 145 23.77 17.14 3.50
C TYR A 145 25.20 16.83 3.95
N ASN A 146 25.91 16.04 3.16
CA ASN A 146 27.35 15.89 3.33
C ASN A 146 27.98 17.07 2.59
N GLU A 147 28.56 18.00 3.34
CA GLU A 147 29.56 18.93 2.80
C GLU A 147 30.79 18.09 2.43
N GLU A 148 30.93 17.78 1.14
CA GLU A 148 32.25 17.43 0.58
C GLU A 148 33.11 18.69 0.43
#